data_AF-A0A7Y9HPK6-F1
#
_entry.id   AF-A0A7Y9HPK6-F1
#
_cell.length_a   1.000
_cell.length_b   1.000
_cell.length_c   1.000
_cell.angle_alpha   90.00
_cell.angle_beta   90.00
_cell.angle_gamma   90.00
#
_symmetry.space_group_name_H-M   'P 1'
#
loop_
_entity.id
_entity.type
_entity.pdbx_description
1 polymer ?
#
loop_
_entity_poly.entity_id
_entity_poly.type
_entity_poly.pdbx_seq_one_letter_code
_entity_poly.pdbx_strand_id
1 'polypeptide(L)'
;MSTIGRKLDDFGDNQVAFNCPGCGEIHVLAIGPSAAGTPRPVWGFNGNGDAPTFTPSVLSRAGHYIDGDTKECWCTYEARFGRPSPFKCCVCHSFVTDGQIQFLSDCTHALAGKTVPLPDWTKL
;
A
#
# COMPACT_ATOMS: atom_id res chain seq x y z
N MET A 1 -16.05 -3.78 -15.15
CA MET A 1 -15.02 -3.96 -14.11
C MET A 1 -13.76 -4.36 -14.86
N SER A 2 -12.68 -3.60 -14.71
CA SER A 2 -11.39 -3.96 -15.30
C SER A 2 -10.84 -5.10 -14.45
N THR A 3 -11.06 -6.34 -14.88
CA THR A 3 -10.74 -7.54 -14.10
C THR A 3 -9.26 -7.88 -14.22
N ILE A 4 -8.41 -7.02 -13.65
CA ILE A 4 -6.96 -7.26 -13.56
C ILE A 4 -6.64 -8.52 -12.73
N GLY A 5 -7.56 -8.94 -11.85
CA GLY A 5 -7.62 -10.22 -11.14
C GLY A 5 -8.42 -10.06 -9.84
N ARG A 6 -8.56 -11.13 -9.03
CA ARG A 6 -9.39 -11.07 -7.80
C ARG A 6 -8.77 -10.27 -6.66
N LYS A 7 -7.45 -10.09 -6.63
CA LYS A 7 -6.75 -9.43 -5.51
C LYS A 7 -6.40 -7.97 -5.78
N LEU A 8 -6.52 -7.54 -7.03
CA LEU A 8 -6.17 -6.21 -7.49
C LEU A 8 -7.39 -5.50 -8.10
N ASP A 9 -7.44 -4.18 -7.96
CA ASP A 9 -8.34 -3.32 -8.72
C ASP A 9 -7.55 -2.40 -9.64
N ASP A 10 -8.15 -2.04 -10.76
CA ASP A 10 -7.60 -1.03 -11.67
C ASP A 10 -7.87 0.36 -11.07
N PHE A 11 -6.79 1.07 -10.73
CA PHE A 11 -6.86 2.40 -10.14
C PHE A 11 -6.63 3.51 -11.17
N GLY A 12 -6.63 3.17 -12.46
CA GLY A 12 -6.40 4.10 -13.56
C GLY A 12 -4.96 4.61 -13.62
N ASP A 13 -4.64 5.33 -14.71
CA ASP A 13 -3.32 5.93 -14.90
C ASP A 13 -2.17 4.93 -14.73
N ASN A 14 -2.29 3.71 -15.25
CA ASN A 14 -1.33 2.60 -15.05
C ASN A 14 -1.04 2.30 -13.58
N GLN A 15 -2.04 2.37 -12.71
CA GLN A 15 -1.94 2.01 -11.31
C GLN A 15 -2.88 0.87 -10.95
N VAL A 16 -2.45 0.08 -9.99
CA VAL A 16 -3.24 -1.01 -9.40
C VAL A 16 -3.34 -0.82 -7.91
N ALA A 17 -4.47 -1.23 -7.34
CA ALA A 17 -4.72 -1.15 -5.91
C ALA A 17 -4.88 -2.53 -5.29
N PHE A 18 -4.42 -2.71 -4.05
CA PHE A 18 -4.71 -3.89 -3.24
C PHE A 18 -5.00 -3.51 -1.77
N ASN A 19 -5.82 -4.34 -1.11
CA ASN A 19 -6.11 -4.20 0.31
C ASN A 19 -4.96 -4.79 1.13
N CYS A 20 -4.28 -3.96 1.93
CA CYS A 20 -3.17 -4.44 2.76
C CYS A 20 -3.69 -4.95 4.12
N PRO A 21 -3.55 -6.26 4.44
CA PRO A 21 -4.02 -6.81 5.72
C PRO A 21 -3.16 -6.38 6.93
N GLY A 22 -1.96 -5.81 6.69
CA GLY A 22 -1.04 -5.36 7.73
C GLY A 22 -1.42 -4.02 8.31
N CYS A 23 -1.46 -2.97 7.48
CA CYS A 23 -1.87 -1.63 7.91
C CYS A 23 -3.39 -1.45 7.92
N GLY A 24 -4.14 -2.20 7.10
CA GLY A 24 -5.58 -2.03 6.91
C GLY A 24 -5.94 -0.87 5.98
N GLU A 25 -4.99 -0.42 5.16
CA GLU A 25 -5.17 0.65 4.17
C GLU A 25 -5.09 0.08 2.74
N ILE A 26 -5.55 0.86 1.76
CA ILE A 26 -5.37 0.56 0.34
C ILE A 26 -3.96 1.00 -0.10
N HIS A 27 -3.20 0.07 -0.69
CA HIS A 27 -1.92 0.38 -1.32
C HIS A 27 -2.12 0.52 -2.84
N VAL A 28 -1.68 1.65 -3.40
CA VAL A 28 -1.74 1.93 -4.83
C VAL A 28 -0.33 1.92 -5.40
N LEU A 29 -0.10 1.11 -6.44
CA LEU A 29 1.19 0.98 -7.10
C LEU A 29 1.08 1.34 -8.56
N ALA A 30 1.99 2.19 -9.03
CA ALA A 30 2.20 2.41 -10.45
C ALA A 30 2.92 1.22 -11.08
N ILE A 31 2.33 0.67 -12.14
CA ILE A 31 2.89 -0.43 -12.96
C ILE A 31 3.29 0.04 -14.36
N GLY A 32 3.23 1.35 -14.62
CA GLY A 32 3.70 2.00 -15.84
C GLY A 32 3.88 3.51 -15.66
N PRO A 33 4.29 4.24 -16.72
CA PRO A 33 4.38 5.70 -16.70
C PRO A 33 3.02 6.37 -16.40
N SER A 34 3.04 7.55 -15.80
CA SER A 34 1.81 8.36 -15.67
C SER A 34 1.42 8.93 -17.04
N ALA A 35 0.12 9.06 -17.28
CA ALA A 35 -0.45 9.64 -18.50
C ALA A 35 -0.03 11.10 -18.69
N ALA A 36 0.17 11.83 -17.58
CA ALA A 36 0.66 13.21 -17.59
C ALA A 36 2.18 13.33 -17.75
N GLY A 37 2.92 12.20 -17.78
CA GLY A 37 4.39 12.20 -17.86
C GLY A 37 5.11 12.68 -16.60
N THR A 38 4.40 12.89 -15.49
CA THR A 38 5.00 13.21 -14.20
C THR A 38 5.84 12.02 -13.71
N PRO A 39 7.12 12.23 -13.35
CA PRO A 39 7.97 11.18 -12.80
C PRO A 39 7.38 10.59 -11.51
N ARG A 40 7.40 9.26 -11.41
CA ARG A 40 6.99 8.51 -10.21
C ARG A 40 7.74 7.18 -10.13
N PRO A 41 7.85 6.57 -8.95
CA PRO A 41 8.28 5.17 -8.85
C PRO A 41 7.34 4.26 -9.65
N VAL A 42 7.90 3.30 -10.38
CA VAL A 42 7.13 2.31 -11.16
C VAL A 42 7.62 0.91 -10.77
N TRP A 43 6.69 0.06 -10.37
CA TRP A 43 6.96 -1.33 -10.02
C TRP A 43 6.84 -2.22 -11.25
N GLY A 44 7.74 -3.19 -11.35
CA GLY A 44 7.53 -4.35 -12.20
C GLY A 44 6.32 -5.14 -11.69
N PHE A 45 5.49 -5.63 -12.62
CA PHE A 45 4.31 -6.42 -12.34
C PHE A 45 4.26 -7.60 -13.31
N ASN A 46 3.94 -8.79 -12.81
CA ASN A 46 3.86 -10.01 -13.61
C ASN A 46 2.59 -10.12 -14.49
N GLY A 47 1.66 -9.16 -14.40
CA GLY A 47 0.42 -9.16 -15.18
C GLY A 47 -0.70 -10.04 -14.60
N ASN A 48 -0.50 -10.68 -13.45
CA ASN A 48 -1.48 -11.59 -12.85
C ASN A 48 -2.08 -11.00 -11.57
N GLY A 49 -3.31 -10.49 -11.61
CA GLY A 49 -3.95 -9.96 -10.40
C GLY A 49 -4.61 -11.00 -9.49
N ASP A 50 -4.65 -12.28 -9.86
CA ASP A 50 -5.06 -13.37 -8.95
C ASP A 50 -3.88 -13.83 -8.07
N ALA A 51 -2.67 -13.82 -8.64
CA ALA A 51 -1.41 -14.14 -7.98
C ALA A 51 -0.34 -13.06 -8.30
N PRO A 52 -0.53 -11.83 -7.79
CA PRO A 52 0.35 -10.72 -8.13
C PRO A 52 1.76 -10.92 -7.56
N THR A 53 2.72 -10.47 -8.36
CA THR A 53 4.11 -10.28 -7.95
C THR A 53 4.53 -8.88 -8.36
N PHE A 54 5.08 -8.13 -7.41
CA PHE A 54 5.62 -6.79 -7.64
C PHE A 54 7.11 -6.74 -7.33
N THR A 55 7.86 -5.96 -8.11
CA THR A 55 9.30 -5.73 -7.88
C THR A 55 9.65 -4.25 -8.06
N PRO A 56 10.41 -3.61 -7.14
CA PRO A 56 10.99 -4.16 -5.91
C PRO A 56 9.93 -4.29 -4.79
N SER A 57 10.37 -4.27 -3.52
CA SER A 57 9.46 -4.23 -2.38
C SER A 57 8.52 -3.01 -2.43
N VAL A 58 7.41 -3.13 -1.71
CA VAL A 58 6.42 -2.08 -1.50
C VAL A 58 6.69 -1.45 -0.15
N LEU A 59 6.95 -0.14 -0.13
CA LEU A 59 7.20 0.62 1.08
C LEU A 59 6.20 1.78 1.17
N SER A 60 5.40 1.78 2.23
CA SER A 60 4.46 2.84 2.58
C SER A 60 4.83 3.41 3.94
N ARG A 61 4.91 4.74 4.02
CA ARG A 61 5.21 5.50 5.24
C ARG A 61 4.15 6.57 5.41
N ALA A 62 3.60 6.69 6.61
CA ALA A 62 2.60 7.67 6.96
C ALA A 62 2.87 8.29 8.33
N GLY A 63 2.47 9.55 8.52
CA GLY A 63 2.66 10.28 9.78
C GLY A 63 4.14 10.62 10.03
N HIS A 64 4.61 10.47 11.27
CA HIS A 64 5.97 10.84 11.67
C HIS A 64 7.07 9.95 11.05
N TYR A 65 6.70 8.94 10.28
CA TYR A 65 7.64 8.10 9.53
C TYR A 65 7.96 8.67 8.15
N ILE A 66 7.33 9.77 7.73
CA ILE A 66 7.71 10.54 6.54
C ILE A 66 8.75 11.58 6.97
N ASP A 67 9.79 11.77 6.16
CA ASP A 67 10.81 12.79 6.38
C ASP A 67 10.18 14.21 6.37
N GLY A 68 10.36 15.00 7.43
CA GLY A 68 9.80 16.34 7.55
C GLY A 68 9.40 16.72 8.98
N ASP A 69 8.73 17.87 9.15
CA ASP A 69 8.23 18.31 10.46
C ASP A 69 7.12 17.37 10.96
N THR A 70 7.41 16.62 12.02
CA THR A 70 6.50 15.62 12.61
C THR A 70 5.35 16.23 13.41
N LYS A 71 5.29 17.56 13.57
CA LYS A 71 4.21 18.25 14.30
C LYS A 71 2.83 17.99 13.72
N GLU A 72 2.74 17.69 12.41
CA GLU A 72 1.47 17.37 11.75
C GLU A 72 1.15 15.87 11.66
N CYS A 73 1.81 15.03 12.47
CA CYS A 73 1.59 13.59 12.49
C CYS A 73 0.12 13.18 12.76
N TRP A 74 -0.32 12.07 12.15
CA TRP A 74 -1.64 11.47 12.39
C TRP A 74 -1.88 11.16 13.88
N CYS A 75 -0.83 10.92 14.68
CA CYS A 75 -0.91 10.73 16.13
C CYS A 75 -1.49 11.93 16.90
N THR A 76 -1.32 13.16 16.39
CA THR A 76 -1.83 14.38 17.02
C THR A 76 -3.10 14.90 16.34
N TYR A 77 -3.66 14.14 15.38
CA TYR A 77 -4.79 14.59 14.58
C TYR A 77 -6.04 14.86 15.43
N GLU A 78 -6.39 13.94 16.33
CA GLU A 78 -7.56 14.10 17.20
C GLU A 78 -7.45 15.33 18.11
N ALA A 79 -6.28 15.55 18.71
CA ALA A 79 -6.04 16.72 19.55
C ALA A 79 -6.16 18.05 18.78
N ARG A 80 -5.85 18.04 17.47
CA ARG A 80 -5.93 19.22 16.60
C ARG A 80 -7.33 19.46 16.03
N PHE A 81 -8.05 18.39 15.69
CA PHE A 81 -9.28 18.48 14.88
C PHE A 81 -10.53 17.93 15.57
N GLY A 82 -10.42 17.38 16.78
CA GLY A 82 -11.56 16.88 17.57
C GLY A 82 -12.28 15.66 16.97
N ARG A 83 -11.64 14.94 16.04
CA ARG A 83 -12.20 13.75 15.39
C ARG A 83 -11.11 12.73 15.06
N PRO A 84 -11.45 11.43 14.93
CA PRO A 84 -10.47 10.38 14.61
C PRO A 84 -9.66 10.68 13.36
N SER A 85 -8.41 10.24 13.37
CA SER A 85 -7.56 10.36 12.19
C SER A 85 -8.13 9.52 11.05
N PRO A 86 -8.22 10.06 9.82
CA PRO A 86 -8.63 9.27 8.66
C PRO A 86 -7.57 8.26 8.22
N PHE A 87 -6.33 8.36 8.70
CA PHE A 87 -5.21 7.51 8.29
C PHE A 87 -4.38 7.07 9.50
N LYS A 88 -3.75 5.90 9.39
CA LYS A 88 -2.83 5.41 10.43
C LYS A 88 -1.41 5.96 10.27
N CYS A 89 -0.79 6.35 11.38
CA CYS A 89 0.66 6.55 11.44
C CYS A 89 1.36 5.18 11.43
N CYS A 90 1.97 4.78 10.32
CA CYS A 90 2.62 3.47 10.21
C CYS A 90 3.75 3.44 9.18
N VAL A 91 4.62 2.43 9.34
CA VAL A 91 5.48 1.90 8.27
C VAL A 91 4.92 0.54 7.87
N CYS A 92 4.68 0.35 6.57
CA CYS A 92 4.35 -0.93 5.97
C CYS A 92 5.35 -1.21 4.86
N HIS A 93 6.19 -2.22 5.05
CA HIS A 93 7.20 -2.64 4.11
C HIS A 93 7.04 -4.12 3.80
N SER A 94 6.83 -4.45 2.53
CA SER A 94 6.45 -5.81 2.14
C SER A 94 6.96 -6.22 0.77
N PHE A 95 7.19 -7.53 0.58
CA PHE A 95 7.22 -8.15 -0.73
C PHE A 95 5.85 -8.77 -1.03
N VAL A 96 5.37 -8.59 -2.26
CA VAL A 96 4.18 -9.28 -2.77
C VAL A 96 4.64 -10.21 -3.87
N THR A 97 4.41 -11.51 -3.69
CA THR A 97 4.87 -12.55 -4.62
C THR A 97 3.87 -13.69 -4.62
N ASP A 98 3.44 -14.10 -5.80
CA ASP A 98 2.51 -15.21 -6.01
C ASP A 98 1.23 -15.11 -5.15
N GLY A 99 0.69 -13.89 -5.03
CA GLY A 99 -0.50 -13.63 -4.22
C GLY A 99 -0.32 -13.77 -2.70
N GLN A 100 0.92 -13.88 -2.23
CA GLN A 100 1.28 -13.75 -0.82
C GLN A 100 1.87 -12.36 -0.55
N ILE A 101 1.69 -11.87 0.67
CA ILE A 101 2.35 -10.66 1.16
C ILE A 101 3.25 -11.02 2.35
N GLN A 102 4.56 -10.83 2.17
CA GLN A 102 5.57 -10.98 3.21
C GLN A 102 5.90 -9.60 3.77
N PHE A 103 5.56 -9.37 5.03
CA PHE A 103 5.93 -8.14 5.74
C PHE A 103 7.33 -8.24 6.32
N LEU A 104 8.11 -7.17 6.18
CA LEU A 104 9.45 -7.06 6.71
C LEU A 104 9.43 -6.63 8.19
N SER A 105 10.57 -6.76 8.86
CA SER A 105 10.70 -6.52 10.30
C SER A 105 10.62 -5.04 10.69
N ASP A 106 10.75 -4.13 9.74
CA ASP A 106 10.62 -2.68 9.92
C ASP A 106 9.17 -2.18 9.80
N CYS A 107 8.19 -3.07 9.59
CA CYS A 107 6.78 -2.73 9.73
C CYS A 107 6.43 -2.37 11.18
N THR A 108 5.53 -1.41 11.36
CA THR A 108 5.08 -0.97 12.69
C THR A 108 3.72 -1.56 13.10
N HIS A 109 3.17 -2.46 12.29
CA HIS A 109 1.87 -3.11 12.50
C HIS A 109 2.02 -4.57 12.97
N ALA A 110 0.95 -5.16 13.49
CA ALA A 110 0.97 -6.48 14.15
C ALA A 110 1.42 -7.67 13.26
N LEU A 111 1.39 -7.50 11.94
CA LEU A 111 1.88 -8.51 10.98
C LEU A 111 3.36 -8.37 10.60
N ALA A 112 4.16 -7.51 11.27
CA ALA A 112 5.59 -7.39 11.01
C ALA A 112 6.30 -8.76 11.08
N GLY A 113 7.17 -9.03 10.10
CA GLY A 113 7.90 -10.30 9.99
C GLY A 113 7.04 -11.53 9.62
N LYS A 114 5.77 -11.35 9.26
CA LYS A 114 4.87 -12.44 8.88
C LYS A 114 4.59 -12.45 7.38
N THR A 115 4.33 -13.64 6.85
CA THR A 115 3.78 -13.83 5.50
C THR A 115 2.35 -14.32 5.62
N VAL A 116 1.44 -13.68 4.90
CA VAL A 116 0.01 -14.06 4.84
C VAL A 116 -0.49 -14.00 3.40
N PRO A 117 -1.61 -14.67 3.09
CA PRO A 117 -2.26 -14.50 1.79
C PRO A 117 -2.69 -13.04 1.59
N LEU A 118 -2.46 -12.50 0.39
CA LEU A 118 -3.04 -11.22 0.02
C LEU A 118 -4.56 -11.43 -0.10
N PRO A 119 -5.41 -10.62 0.56
CA PRO A 119 -6.86 -10.81 0.51
C PRO A 119 -7.40 -10.53 -0.90
N ASP A 120 -8.59 -11.06 -1.18
CA ASP A 120 -9.32 -10.68 -2.38
C ASP A 120 -9.78 -9.21 -2.24
N TRP A 121 -9.86 -8.50 -3.37
CA TRP A 121 -10.25 -7.11 -3.39
C TRP A 121 -11.71 -6.95 -3.00
N THR A 122 -11.95 -6.08 -2.04
CA THR A 122 -13.28 -5.65 -1.62
C THR A 122 -13.32 -4.13 -1.68
N LYS A 123 -14.25 -3.58 -2.45
CA LYS A 123 -14.52 -2.14 -2.44
C LYS A 123 -15.02 -1.75 -1.05
N LEU A 124 -14.38 -0.75 -0.45
CA LEU A 124 -14.83 -0.12 0.80
C LEU A 124 -16.21 0.51 0.63
#